data_AF-A0A961PWN2-F1
#
_entry.id   AF-A0A961PWN2-F1
#
_cell.length_a   1.000
_cell.length_b   1.000
_cell.length_c   1.000
_cell.angle_alpha   90.00
_cell.angle_beta   90.00
_cell.angle_gamma   90.00
#
_symmetry.space_group_name_H-M   'P 1'
#
loop_
_entity.id
_entity.type
_entity.pdbx_description
1 polymer ?
#
loop_
_entity_poly.entity_id
_entity_poly.type
_entity_poly.pdbx_seq_one_letter_code
_entity_poly.pdbx_strand_id
1 'polypeptide(L)'
;MTEIIHTLDSIDRGYSLLYCDLWGCLHDGHRAFPEAVAALERFRARGGRVVLLTNSPRPGRDVAVQLEGLGAPRSCYDLIVSSGDAAQAAMAAG
;
A
#
# COMPACT_ATOMS: atom_id res chain seq x y z
N MET A 1 1.52 29.14 11.49
CA MET A 1 2.72 28.75 10.73
C MET A 1 2.50 27.31 10.28
N THR A 2 2.57 27.01 8.99
CA THR A 2 2.27 25.66 8.46
C THR A 2 3.51 24.78 8.60
N GLU A 3 3.35 23.58 9.15
CA GLU A 3 4.43 22.59 9.23
C GLU A 3 4.48 21.80 7.92
N ILE A 4 5.67 21.69 7.32
CA ILE A 4 5.90 20.88 6.12
C ILE A 4 6.37 19.48 6.55
N ILE A 5 5.65 18.46 6.11
CA ILE A 5 6.00 17.06 6.37
C ILE A 5 6.88 16.57 5.23
N HIS A 6 8.14 16.26 5.54
CA HIS A 6 9.12 15.81 4.54
C HIS A 6 9.15 14.29 4.35
N THR A 7 8.78 13.53 5.38
CA THR A 7 8.86 12.06 5.35
C THR A 7 7.72 11.45 6.15
N LEU A 8 7.35 10.21 5.84
CA LEU A 8 6.37 9.47 6.64
C LEU A 8 6.85 9.29 8.09
N ASP A 9 8.14 9.01 8.29
CA ASP A 9 8.75 8.75 9.60
C ASP A 9 8.59 9.92 10.60
N SER A 10 8.30 11.14 10.14
CA SER A 10 8.11 12.30 11.02
C SER A 10 6.73 12.37 11.65
N ILE A 11 5.74 11.65 11.12
CA ILE A 11 4.35 11.70 11.59
C ILE A 11 3.77 10.35 12.00
N ASP A 12 4.50 9.26 11.76
CA ASP A 12 3.96 7.91 11.82
C ASP A 12 3.69 7.39 13.24
N ARG A 13 4.36 7.93 14.26
CA ARG A 13 4.25 7.48 15.66
C ARG A 13 2.84 7.59 16.25
N GLY A 14 1.98 8.44 15.67
CA GLY A 14 0.57 8.57 16.07
C GLY A 14 -0.35 7.54 15.44
N TYR A 15 0.14 6.69 14.52
CA TYR A 15 -0.67 5.80 13.71
C TYR A 15 -0.23 4.34 13.89
N SER A 16 -1.19 3.46 14.16
CA SER A 16 -0.97 2.01 14.19
C SER A 16 -1.21 1.34 12.84
N LEU A 17 -1.89 2.04 11.91
CA LEU A 17 -2.31 1.53 10.61
C LEU A 17 -2.12 2.61 9.52
N LEU A 18 -1.63 2.17 8.37
CA LEU A 18 -1.48 2.99 7.17
C LEU A 18 -2.28 2.37 6.03
N TYR A 19 -3.22 3.14 5.47
CA TYR A 19 -3.78 2.88 4.15
C TYR A 19 -2.90 3.57 3.11
N CYS A 20 -2.26 2.80 2.24
CA CYS A 20 -1.32 3.31 1.24
C CYS A 20 -1.85 3.02 -0.16
N ASP A 21 -1.89 4.06 -0.99
CA ASP A 21 -2.24 3.93 -2.42
C ASP A 21 -1.09 3.27 -3.20
N LEU A 22 -1.36 2.85 -4.43
CA LEU A 22 -0.43 2.16 -5.31
C LEU A 22 0.08 3.03 -6.46
N TRP A 23 -0.80 3.41 -7.38
CA TRP A 23 -0.41 4.06 -8.63
C TRP A 23 0.04 5.49 -8.37
N GLY A 24 1.30 5.80 -8.70
CA GLY A 24 1.91 7.10 -8.42
C GLY A 24 2.31 7.32 -6.96
N CYS A 25 2.05 6.36 -6.06
CA CYS A 25 2.45 6.39 -4.65
C CYS A 25 3.52 5.33 -4.34
N LEU A 26 3.24 4.06 -4.64
CA LEU A 26 4.17 2.94 -4.46
C LEU A 26 4.88 2.56 -5.77
N HIS A 27 4.24 2.73 -6.93
CA HIS A 27 4.81 2.36 -8.23
C HIS A 27 4.23 3.17 -9.40
N ASP A 28 4.92 3.15 -10.55
CA ASP A 28 4.48 3.78 -11.81
C ASP A 28 3.93 2.77 -12.85
N GLY A 29 3.85 1.50 -12.48
CA GLY A 29 3.39 0.41 -13.36
C GLY A 29 4.51 -0.25 -14.17
N HIS A 30 5.73 0.30 -14.12
CA HIS A 30 6.95 -0.31 -14.64
C HIS A 30 7.88 -0.78 -13.52
N ARG A 31 7.93 -0.04 -12.41
CA ARG A 31 8.69 -0.38 -11.21
C ARG A 31 8.07 0.20 -9.94
N ALA A 32 8.35 -0.44 -8.81
CA ALA A 32 8.12 0.13 -7.50
C ALA A 32 9.15 1.23 -7.20
N PHE A 33 8.75 2.24 -6.41
CA PHE A 33 9.63 3.30 -5.95
C PHE A 33 10.39 2.83 -4.70
N PRO A 34 11.74 2.72 -4.75
CA PRO A 34 12.51 2.17 -3.64
C PRO A 34 12.30 2.91 -2.31
N GLU A 35 12.17 4.24 -2.35
CA GLU A 35 11.96 5.07 -1.16
C GLU A 35 10.58 4.83 -0.52
N ALA A 36 9.55 4.60 -1.34
CA ALA A 36 8.21 4.26 -0.85
C ALA A 36 8.20 2.88 -0.21
N VAL A 37 8.79 1.88 -0.86
CA VAL A 37 8.97 0.52 -0.31
C VAL A 37 9.68 0.58 1.05
N ALA A 38 10.81 1.28 1.12
CA ALA A 38 11.59 1.41 2.34
C ALA A 38 10.81 2.14 3.46
N ALA A 39 9.99 3.14 3.12
CA ALA A 39 9.17 3.85 4.11
C ALA A 39 8.11 2.92 4.73
N LEU A 40 7.44 2.11 3.90
CA LEU A 40 6.46 1.13 4.38
C LEU A 40 7.11 0.04 5.24
N GLU A 41 8.27 -0.47 4.82
CA GLU A 41 9.04 -1.44 5.63
C GLU A 41 9.44 -0.87 6.99
N ARG A 42 9.91 0.38 7.05
CA ARG A 42 10.23 1.06 8.31
C ARG A 42 9.02 1.25 9.20
N PHE A 43 7.88 1.64 8.64
CA PHE A 43 6.63 1.77 9.41
C PHE A 43 6.23 0.43 10.04
N ARG A 44 6.33 -0.67 9.28
CA ARG A 44 6.06 -2.02 9.78
C ARG A 44 7.07 -2.48 10.83
N ALA A 45 8.35 -2.18 10.63
CA ALA A 45 9.40 -2.52 11.58
C ALA A 45 9.20 -1.83 12.96
N ARG A 46 8.49 -0.69 12.99
CA ARG A 46 8.10 0.00 14.22
C ARG A 46 6.79 -0.50 14.84
N GLY A 47 6.20 -1.57 14.30
CA GLY A 47 4.96 -2.18 14.79
C GLY A 47 3.69 -1.67 14.12
N GLY A 48 3.81 -0.77 13.14
CA GLY A 48 2.70 -0.33 12.30
C GLY A 48 2.20 -1.43 11.35
N ARG A 49 0.98 -1.28 10.85
CA ARG A 49 0.38 -2.17 9.85
C ARG A 49 0.14 -1.43 8.54
N VAL A 50 0.47 -2.03 7.42
CA VAL A 50 0.28 -1.41 6.10
C VAL A 50 -0.77 -2.19 5.32
N VAL A 51 -1.81 -1.49 4.90
CA VAL A 51 -2.83 -1.99 3.99
C VAL A 51 -2.69 -1.23 2.68
N LEU A 52 -2.36 -1.94 1.62
CA LEU A 52 -2.38 -1.37 0.28
C LEU A 52 -3.82 -1.29 -0.19
N LEU A 53 -4.32 -0.08 -0.39
CA LEU A 53 -5.72 0.18 -0.76
C LEU A 53 -5.75 0.78 -2.16
N THR A 54 -6.34 0.08 -3.12
CA THR A 54 -6.24 0.45 -4.53
C THR A 54 -7.58 0.40 -5.26
N ASN A 55 -7.74 1.31 -6.22
CA ASN A 55 -8.85 1.29 -7.17
C ASN A 55 -8.64 0.30 -8.34
N SER A 56 -7.63 -0.57 -8.28
CA SER A 56 -7.46 -1.64 -9.27
C SER A 56 -8.71 -2.52 -9.34
N PRO A 57 -9.27 -2.76 -10.54
CA PRO A 57 -10.43 -3.64 -10.71
C PRO A 57 -10.05 -5.12 -10.56
N ARG A 58 -8.76 -5.44 -10.44
CA ARG A 58 -8.26 -6.80 -10.26
C ARG A 58 -8.34 -7.21 -8.79
N PRO A 59 -8.64 -8.48 -8.47
CA PRO A 59 -8.57 -9.00 -7.10
C PRO A 59 -7.20 -8.76 -6.44
N GLY A 60 -7.18 -8.59 -5.12
CA GLY A 60 -5.96 -8.28 -4.37
C GLY A 60 -4.82 -9.29 -4.57
N ARG A 61 -5.15 -10.57 -4.77
CA ARG A 61 -4.17 -11.62 -5.10
C ARG A 61 -3.43 -11.38 -6.41
N ASP A 62 -4.11 -10.85 -7.43
CA ASP A 62 -3.52 -10.59 -8.75
C ASP A 62 -2.69 -9.30 -8.71
N VAL A 63 -3.12 -8.33 -7.89
CA VAL A 63 -2.34 -7.14 -7.57
C VAL A 63 -1.03 -7.53 -6.85
N ALA A 64 -1.07 -8.48 -5.91
CA ALA A 64 0.12 -8.96 -5.22
C ALA A 64 1.19 -9.50 -6.19
N VAL A 65 0.77 -10.33 -7.15
CA VAL A 65 1.66 -10.90 -8.19
C VAL A 65 2.26 -9.79 -9.05
N GLN A 66 1.45 -8.78 -9.43
CA GLN A 66 1.97 -7.65 -10.18
C GLN A 66 3.03 -6.88 -9.38
N LEU A 67 2.75 -6.59 -8.10
CA LEU A 67 3.66 -5.84 -7.24
C LEU A 67 5.01 -6.55 -7.05
N GLU A 68 5.01 -7.89 -6.91
CA GLU A 68 6.24 -8.68 -6.84
C GLU A 68 7.08 -8.51 -8.12
N GLY A 69 6.45 -8.59 -9.30
CA GLY A 69 7.12 -8.36 -10.58
C GLY A 69 7.66 -6.93 -10.77
N LEU A 70 7.06 -5.94 -10.09
CA LEU A 70 7.50 -4.55 -10.09
C LEU A 70 8.61 -4.25 -9.06
N GLY A 71 8.95 -5.21 -8.20
CA GLY A 71 9.95 -5.02 -7.14
C GLY A 71 9.39 -4.44 -5.83
N ALA A 72 8.08 -4.57 -5.57
CA ALA A 72 7.47 -4.28 -4.27
C ALA A 72 7.30 -5.59 -3.47
N PRO A 73 8.24 -5.91 -2.56
CA PRO A 73 8.25 -7.19 -1.86
C PRO A 73 7.13 -7.30 -0.82
N ARG A 74 6.77 -8.54 -0.45
CA ARG A 74 5.76 -8.81 0.60
C ARG A 74 6.11 -8.17 1.96
N SER A 75 7.38 -7.86 2.20
CA SER A 75 7.86 -7.16 3.39
C SER A 75 7.37 -5.71 3.50
N CYS A 76 6.84 -5.09 2.45
CA CYS A 76 6.36 -3.70 2.53
C CYS A 76 4.87 -3.56 2.87
N TYR A 77 4.10 -4.65 3.02
CA TYR A 77 2.69 -4.57 3.39
C TYR A 77 2.20 -5.75 4.23
N ASP A 78 1.03 -5.61 4.88
CA ASP A 78 0.34 -6.66 5.62
C ASP A 78 -0.85 -7.21 4.82
N LEU A 79 -1.62 -6.35 4.14
CA LEU A 79 -2.82 -6.71 3.37
C LEU A 79 -2.93 -5.88 2.09
N ILE A 80 -3.59 -6.43 1.06
CA ILE A 80 -4.05 -5.69 -0.12
C ILE A 80 -5.57 -5.73 -0.14
N VAL A 81 -6.19 -4.59 -0.34
CA VAL A 81 -7.63 -4.44 -0.57
C VAL A 81 -7.81 -3.69 -1.88
N SER A 82 -8.54 -4.29 -2.83
CA SER A 82 -8.82 -3.67 -4.12
C SER A 82 -10.31 -3.36 -4.31
N SER A 83 -10.61 -2.39 -5.17
CA SER A 83 -11.99 -2.16 -5.64
C SER A 83 -12.55 -3.38 -6.37
N GLY A 84 -11.70 -4.17 -7.04
CA GLY A 84 -12.07 -5.47 -7.62
C GLY A 84 -12.59 -6.46 -6.58
N ASP A 85 -11.91 -6.60 -5.43
CA ASP A 85 -12.39 -7.45 -4.33
C ASP A 85 -13.74 -6.95 -3.80
N ALA A 86 -13.86 -5.64 -3.56
CA ALA A 86 -15.10 -5.04 -3.07
C ALA A 86 -16.27 -5.22 -4.05
N ALA A 87 -16.04 -5.05 -5.35
CA ALA A 87 -17.05 -5.26 -6.38
C ALA A 87 -17.52 -6.72 -6.43
N GLN A 88 -16.60 -7.68 -6.32
CA GLN A 88 -16.96 -9.11 -6.26
C GLN A 88 -17.79 -9.43 -5.01
N ALA A 89 -17.41 -8.88 -3.85
CA ALA A 89 -18.16 -9.04 -2.62
C ALA A 89 -19.58 -8.45 -2.73
N ALA A 90 -19.71 -7.25 -3.31
CA ALA A 90 -21.01 -6.61 -3.53
C ALA A 90 -21.90 -7.45 -4.47
N MET A 91 -21.35 -7.92 -5.60
CA MET A 91 -22.09 -8.77 -6.54
C MET A 91 -22.56 -10.09 -5.91
N ALA A 92 -21.79 -10.65 -4.98
CA ALA A 92 -22.16 -11.86 -4.26
C ALA A 92 -23.22 -11.61 -3.17
N ALA A 93 -23.30 -10.40 -2.62
CA ALA A 93 -24.22 -10.03 -1.56
C ALA A 93 -25.63 -9.65 -2.04
N GLY A 94 -25.77 -9.24 -3.32
CA GLY A 94 -27.02 -8.74 -3.92
C GLY A 94 -27.26 -7.26 -3.69
#